data_AF-A0A1F6CKK9-F1
#
_entry.id   AF-A0A1F6CKK9-F1
#
_cell.length_a   1.000
_cell.length_b   1.000
_cell.length_c   1.000
_cell.angle_alpha   90.00
_cell.angle_beta   90.00
_cell.angle_gamma   90.00
#
_symmetry.space_group_name_H-M   'P 1'
#
loop_
_entity.id
_entity.type
_entity.pdbx_description
1 polymer ?
#
loop_
_entity_poly.entity_id
_entity_poly.type
_entity_poly.pdbx_seq_one_letter_code
_entity_poly.pdbx_strand_id
1 'polypeptide(L)'
;MPKKPLRLAVVSCGAIAQAHLRGIAACRDGEVLAEGGPDPFAEQMREFVSAVLEGREPGNSGRDVLPSLAVIDAAYKSVEERRAVELRQDEGGRWEIQ
;
A
#
# COMPACT_ATOMS: atom_id res chain seq x y z
N MET A 1 10.85 -4.01 -35.21
CA MET A 1 10.42 -2.65 -34.81
C MET A 1 10.78 -2.45 -33.35
N PRO A 2 11.48 -1.37 -32.96
CA PRO A 2 11.72 -1.08 -31.55
C PRO A 2 10.37 -0.79 -30.86
N LYS A 3 10.11 -1.44 -29.71
CA LYS A 3 8.90 -1.19 -28.92
C LYS A 3 9.02 0.18 -28.25
N LYS A 4 7.94 0.95 -28.23
CA LYS A 4 7.88 2.22 -27.49
C LYS A 4 7.97 1.93 -25.97
N PRO A 5 8.70 2.74 -25.19
CA PRO A 5 8.79 2.57 -23.75
C PRO A 5 7.43 2.74 -23.07
N LEU A 6 7.22 2.00 -21.99
CA LEU A 6 6.08 2.09 -21.08
C LEU A 6 6.23 3.34 -20.22
N ARG A 7 5.18 4.16 -20.26
CA ARG A 7 5.13 5.45 -19.60
C ARG A 7 4.26 5.37 -18.37
N LEU A 8 4.86 5.61 -17.21
CA LEU A 8 4.24 5.44 -15.90
C LEU A 8 4.16 6.80 -15.21
N ALA A 9 3.00 7.10 -14.64
CA ALA A 9 2.84 8.18 -13.67
C ALA A 9 2.94 7.58 -12.26
N VAL A 10 3.74 8.17 -11.40
CA VAL A 10 3.93 7.69 -10.03
C VAL A 10 3.33 8.71 -9.06
N VAL A 11 2.25 8.33 -8.39
CA VAL A 11 1.64 9.12 -7.31
C VAL A 11 1.97 8.44 -5.99
N SER A 12 2.98 8.93 -5.28
CA SER A 12 3.38 8.41 -3.97
C SER A 12 4.24 9.41 -3.21
N CYS A 13 4.42 9.18 -1.91
CA CYS A 13 5.25 10.00 -1.00
C CYS A 13 6.38 9.21 -0.35
N GLY A 14 7.42 9.94 0.05
CA GLY A 14 8.45 9.47 0.98
C GLY A 14 9.38 8.39 0.42
N ALA A 15 9.94 7.57 1.31
CA ALA A 15 10.96 6.59 0.96
C ALA A 15 10.46 5.50 -0.02
N ILE A 16 9.18 5.14 0.05
CA ILE A 16 8.55 4.15 -0.83
C ILE A 16 8.44 4.69 -2.26
N ALA A 17 8.04 5.95 -2.43
CA ALA A 17 8.06 6.63 -3.72
C ALA A 17 9.44 6.58 -4.38
N GLN A 18 10.47 6.92 -3.59
CA GLN A 18 11.86 6.89 -4.05
C GLN A 18 12.36 5.49 -4.41
N ALA A 19 11.84 4.44 -3.78
CA ALA A 19 12.17 3.06 -4.15
C ALA A 19 11.52 2.66 -5.49
N HIS A 20 10.25 3.02 -5.70
CA HIS A 20 9.56 2.77 -6.97
C HIS A 20 10.18 3.54 -8.14
N LEU A 21 10.49 4.83 -7.95
CA LEU A 21 11.15 5.65 -8.96
C LEU A 21 12.51 5.07 -9.36
N ARG A 22 13.32 4.62 -8.38
CA ARG A 22 14.59 3.93 -8.64
C ARG A 22 14.40 2.61 -9.39
N GLY A 23 13.40 1.82 -9.03
CA GLY A 23 13.07 0.58 -9.72
C GLY A 23 12.65 0.82 -11.17
N ILE A 24 11.80 1.83 -11.41
CA ILE A 24 11.35 2.20 -12.76
C ILE A 24 12.51 2.74 -13.60
N ALA A 25 13.36 3.60 -13.02
CA ALA A 25 14.55 4.11 -13.72
C ALA A 25 15.57 3.02 -14.08
N ALA A 26 15.60 1.92 -13.32
CA ALA A 26 16.43 0.75 -13.63
C ALA A 26 15.83 -0.15 -14.74
N CYS A 27 14.56 0.03 -15.09
CA CYS A 27 13.90 -0.73 -16.15
C CYS A 27 14.26 -0.15 -17.53
N ARG A 28 14.71 -1.03 -18.44
CA ARG A 28 15.18 -0.65 -19.79
C ARG A 28 14.09 0.01 -20.67
N ASP A 29 12.82 -0.29 -20.37
CA ASP A 29 11.66 0.16 -21.14
C ASP A 29 10.73 1.06 -20.32
N GLY A 30 11.14 1.53 -19.12
CA GLY A 30 10.31 2.32 -18.21
C GLY A 30 10.68 3.80 -18.21
N GLU A 31 9.68 4.68 -18.36
CA GLU A 31 9.84 6.13 -18.29
C GLU A 31 8.84 6.72 -17.28
N VAL A 32 9.31 7.54 -16.34
CA VAL A 32 8.44 8.30 -15.43
C VAL A 32 8.05 9.61 -16.12
N LEU A 33 6.75 9.82 -16.33
CA LEU A 33 6.25 11.00 -17.04
C LEU A 33 6.05 12.23 -16.16
N ALA A 34 5.77 12.02 -14.87
CA ALA A 34 5.52 13.08 -13.92
C ALA A 34 5.73 12.59 -12.48
N GLU A 35 6.34 13.44 -11.68
CA GLU A 35 6.32 13.41 -10.22
C GLU A 35 5.62 14.70 -9.79
N GLY A 36 4.48 14.58 -9.09
CA GLY A 36 3.74 15.77 -8.70
C GLY A 36 2.34 15.47 -8.19
N GLY A 37 1.97 16.18 -7.13
CA GLY A 37 0.75 16.03 -6.36
C GLY A 37 1.02 16.52 -4.93
N PRO A 38 0.00 16.90 -4.16
CA PRO A 38 0.20 17.16 -2.74
C PRO A 38 0.77 15.90 -2.09
N ASP A 39 1.73 16.07 -1.18
CA ASP A 39 2.38 14.95 -0.47
C ASP A 39 1.32 14.13 0.28
N PRO A 40 0.99 12.90 -0.17
CA PRO A 40 -0.10 12.13 0.45
C PRO A 40 0.18 11.81 1.92
N PHE A 41 1.45 11.72 2.32
CA PHE A 41 1.81 11.52 3.73
C PHE A 41 1.50 12.77 4.54
N ALA A 42 1.87 13.96 4.05
CA ALA A 42 1.54 15.21 4.70
C ALA A 42 0.02 15.43 4.79
N GLU A 43 -0.73 15.01 3.78
CA GLU A 43 -2.21 15.05 3.79
C GLU A 43 -2.80 14.09 4.82
N GLN A 44 -2.35 12.83 4.85
CA GLN A 44 -2.78 11.85 5.86
C GLN A 44 -2.45 12.32 7.28
N MET A 45 -1.26 12.89 7.48
CA MET A 45 -0.89 13.44 8.78
C MET A 45 -1.75 14.64 9.17
N ARG A 46 -2.10 15.51 8.22
CA ARG A 46 -3.00 16.64 8.47
C ARG A 46 -4.40 16.17 8.84
N GLU A 47 -4.92 15.17 8.15
CA GLU A 47 -6.22 14.55 8.45
C GLU A 47 -6.23 13.95 9.85
N PHE A 48 -5.22 13.16 10.18
CA PHE A 48 -5.09 12.51 11.47
C PHE A 48 -5.05 13.54 12.62
N VAL A 49 -4.25 14.60 12.47
CA VAL A 49 -4.16 15.66 13.47
C VAL A 49 -5.50 16.39 13.63
N SER A 50 -6.20 16.71 12.52
CA SER A 50 -7.55 17.29 12.57
C SER A 50 -8.52 16.36 13.29
N ALA A 51 -8.50 15.07 13.00
CA ALA A 51 -9.38 14.09 13.64
C ALA A 51 -9.19 14.04 15.17
N VAL A 52 -7.93 14.05 15.62
CA VAL A 52 -7.57 14.08 17.05
C VAL A 52 -8.05 15.38 17.72
N LEU A 53 -7.82 16.53 17.10
CA LEU A 53 -8.22 17.83 17.64
C LEU A 53 -9.75 17.99 17.73
N GLU A 54 -10.47 17.41 16.77
CA GLU A 54 -11.94 17.45 16.69
C GLU A 54 -12.63 16.33 17.47
N GLY A 55 -11.86 15.37 18.02
CA GLY A 55 -12.41 14.23 18.76
C GLY A 55 -13.25 13.28 17.89
N ARG A 56 -12.89 13.13 16.62
CA ARG A 56 -13.56 12.25 15.64
C ARG A 56 -12.64 11.10 15.21
N GLU A 57 -13.22 10.03 14.66
CA GLU A 57 -12.45 8.99 13.99
C GLU A 57 -11.81 9.56 12.71
N PRO A 58 -10.54 9.26 12.41
CA PRO A 58 -9.94 9.62 11.13
C PRO A 58 -10.58 8.85 9.98
N GLY A 59 -10.57 9.43 8.79
CA GLY A 59 -11.13 8.80 7.58
C GLY A 59 -10.45 7.47 7.23
N ASN A 60 -9.16 7.35 7.55
CA ASN A 60 -8.40 6.11 7.50
C ASN A 60 -8.02 5.72 8.93
N SER A 61 -8.66 4.67 9.43
CA SER A 61 -8.50 4.16 10.80
C SER A 61 -7.54 2.97 10.85
N GLY A 62 -7.22 2.55 12.07
CA GLY A 62 -6.51 1.29 12.29
C GLY A 62 -7.29 0.05 11.81
N ARG A 63 -8.60 0.15 11.54
CA ARG A 63 -9.39 -0.99 11.05
C ARG A 63 -9.13 -1.28 9.58
N ASP A 64 -8.79 -0.25 8.81
CA ASP A 64 -8.54 -0.36 7.38
C ASP A 64 -7.26 -1.15 7.06
N VAL A 65 -6.33 -1.25 8.04
CA VAL A 65 -5.08 -2.01 7.89
C VAL A 65 -5.23 -3.51 8.19
N LEU A 66 -6.30 -3.92 8.87
CA LEU A 66 -6.49 -5.30 9.33
C LEU A 66 -6.44 -6.34 8.19
N PRO A 67 -7.05 -6.10 7.01
CA PRO A 67 -6.91 -7.02 5.88
C PRO A 67 -5.47 -7.18 5.40
N SER A 68 -4.67 -6.10 5.41
CA SER A 68 -3.26 -6.16 5.01
C SER A 68 -2.43 -6.98 5.99
N LEU A 69 -2.68 -6.82 7.30
CA LEU A 69 -2.03 -7.65 8.33
C LEU A 69 -2.41 -9.13 8.18
N ALA A 70 -3.68 -9.44 7.90
CA ALA A 70 -4.13 -10.81 7.67
C ALA A 70 -3.40 -11.50 6.51
N VAL A 71 -3.15 -10.78 5.41
CA VAL A 71 -2.35 -11.29 4.28
C VAL A 71 -0.90 -11.56 4.68
N ILE A 72 -0.30 -10.68 5.48
CA ILE A 72 1.07 -10.87 5.98
C ILE A 72 1.13 -12.13 6.87
N ASP A 73 0.19 -12.28 7.80
CA ASP A 73 0.11 -13.45 8.68
C ASP A 73 -0.11 -14.75 7.89
N ALA A 74 -1.00 -14.72 6.89
CA ALA A 74 -1.23 -15.85 5.99
C ALA A 74 0.03 -16.22 5.19
N ALA A 75 0.83 -15.23 4.76
CA ALA A 75 2.08 -15.49 4.07
C ALA A 75 3.08 -16.21 4.99
N TYR A 76 3.24 -15.76 6.24
CA TYR A 76 4.06 -16.46 7.22
C TYR A 76 3.55 -17.89 7.48
N LYS A 77 2.25 -18.07 7.62
CA LYS A 77 1.63 -19.38 7.87
C LYS A 77 1.81 -20.35 6.68
N SER A 78 1.66 -19.85 5.47
CA SER A 78 1.91 -20.60 4.23
C SER A 78 3.36 -21.10 4.15
N VAL A 79 4.33 -20.26 4.53
CA VAL A 79 5.75 -20.65 4.56
C VAL A 79 5.99 -21.73 5.62
N GLU A 80 5.40 -21.58 6.82
CA GLU A 80 5.51 -22.54 7.91
C GLU A 80 4.97 -23.92 7.49
N GLU A 81 3.78 -23.96 6.89
CA GLU A 81 3.09 -25.20 6.54
C GLU A 81 3.45 -25.75 5.15
N ARG A 82 4.21 -24.97 4.37
CA ARG A 82 4.62 -25.28 2.99
C ARG A 82 3.43 -25.63 2.08
N ARG A 83 2.31 -24.94 2.29
CA ARG A 83 1.10 -25.08 1.48
C ARG A 83 0.40 -23.73 1.33
N ALA A 84 -0.47 -23.64 0.32
CA ALA A 84 -1.41 -22.53 0.27
C ALA A 84 -2.36 -22.58 1.49
N VAL A 85 -2.71 -21.39 1.98
CA VAL A 85 -3.67 -21.17 3.07
C VAL A 85 -4.75 -20.22 2.57
N GLU A 86 -5.98 -20.40 3.06
CA GLU A 86 -7.10 -19.51 2.74
C GLU A 86 -7.28 -18.45 3.83
N LEU A 87 -7.71 -17.26 3.44
CA LEU A 87 -8.16 -16.22 4.35
C LEU A 87 -9.68 -16.09 4.27
N ARG A 88 -10.35 -16.10 5.42
CA ARG A 88 -11.80 -15.86 5.53
C ARG A 88 -12.09 -14.79 6.55
N GLN A 89 -13.10 -13.98 6.27
CA GLN A 89 -13.58 -12.98 7.21
C GLN A 89 -14.84 -13.52 7.91
N ASP A 90 -14.87 -13.47 9.24
CA ASP A 90 -16.06 -13.83 10.02
C ASP A 90 -17.12 -12.72 9.97
N GLU A 91 -18.33 -13.03 10.48
CA GLU A 91 -19.44 -12.07 10.55
C GLU A 91 -19.12 -10.82 11.40
N GLY A 92 -18.11 -10.90 12.27
CA GLY A 92 -17.61 -9.81 13.10
C GLY A 92 -16.49 -8.99 12.44
N GLY A 93 -16.11 -9.31 11.21
CA GLY A 93 -15.08 -8.61 10.46
C GLY A 93 -13.64 -9.04 10.78
N ARG A 94 -13.41 -10.08 11.58
CA ARG A 94 -12.06 -10.62 11.85
C ARG A 94 -11.62 -11.58 10.76
N TRP A 95 -10.32 -11.60 10.49
CA TRP A 95 -9.71 -12.50 9.51
C TRP A 95 -9.16 -13.76 10.17
N GLU A 96 -9.42 -14.91 9.56
CA GLU A 96 -8.95 -16.23 9.99
C GLU A 96 -8.20 -16.92 8.85
N ILE A 97 -7.13 -17.65 9.20
CA ILE A 97 -6.30 -18.42 8.26
C ILE A 97 -6.71 -19.90 8.35
N GLN A 98 -6.95 -20.53 7.20
CA GLN A 98 -7.37 -21.94 7.06
C GLN A 98 -6.37 -22.77 6.24
#